data_AF-A0A7C3LN55-F1
#
_entry.id   AF-A0A7C3LN55-F1
#
_cell.length_a   1.000
_cell.length_b   1.000
_cell.length_c   1.000
_cell.angle_alpha   90.00
_cell.angle_beta   90.00
_cell.angle_gamma   90.00
#
_symmetry.space_group_name_H-M   'P 1'
#
loop_
_entity.id
_entity.type
_entity.pdbx_description
1 polymer ?
#
loop_
_entity_poly.entity_id
_entity_poly.type
_entity_poly.pdbx_seq_one_letter_code
_entity_poly.pdbx_strand_id
1 'polypeptide(L)' 'ELRAQVASLQGQFANLGDTWRDQEHEKFAQEFIQTMQTIARFLDAADQHIPFLLRKAERIEEYLQQR' A
#
# COMPACT_ATOMS: atom_id res chain seq x y z
N GLU A 1 2.50 -1.51 9.24
CA GLU A 1 2.50 -2.94 8.87
C GLU A 1 2.42 -3.18 7.36
N LEU A 2 1.44 -2.64 6.64
CA LEU A 2 1.29 -2.85 5.19
C LEU A 2 2.54 -2.51 4.36
N ARG A 3 3.21 -1.38 4.63
CA ARG A 3 4.49 -1.02 3.96
C ARG A 3 5.58 -2.08 4.11
N ALA A 4 5.68 -2.71 5.28
CA ALA A 4 6.66 -3.76 5.54
C ALA A 4 6.31 -5.05 4.78
N GLN A 5 5.01 -5.39 4.70
CA GLN A 5 4.54 -6.54 3.91
C GLN A 5 4.80 -6.35 2.42
N VAL A 6 4.56 -5.14 1.90
CA VAL A 6 4.85 -4.75 0.51
C VAL A 6 6.35 -4.85 0.22
N ALA A 7 7.21 -4.36 1.11
CA ALA A 7 8.66 -4.51 0.97
C ALA A 7 9.12 -5.97 1.00
N SER A 8 8.55 -6.79 1.88
CA SER A 8 8.82 -8.23 1.94
C SER A 8 8.41 -8.93 0.63
N LEU A 9 7.23 -8.59 0.08
CA LEU A 9 6.73 -9.14 -1.17
C LEU A 9 7.67 -8.81 -2.35
N GLN A 10 8.22 -7.60 -2.38
CA GLN A 10 9.20 -7.21 -3.39
C GLN A 10 10.50 -8.02 -3.31
N GLY A 11 10.95 -8.34 -2.09
CA GLY A 11 12.10 -9.24 -1.88
C GLY A 11 11.82 -10.67 -2.34
N GLN A 12 10.61 -11.20 -2.08
CA GLN A 12 10.21 -12.52 -2.56
C GLN A 12 10.14 -12.59 -4.09
N PHE A 13 9.64 -11.54 -4.74
CA PHE A 13 9.64 -11.41 -6.19
C PHE A 13 11.06 -11.38 -6.78
N ALA A 14 11.99 -10.65 -6.15
CA ALA A 14 13.39 -10.63 -6.59
C ALA A 14 14.03 -12.03 -6.55
N ASN A 15 13.80 -12.79 -5.46
CA ASN A 15 14.29 -14.16 -5.33
C ASN A 15 13.68 -15.10 -6.38
N LEU A 16 12.44 -14.85 -6.81
CA LEU A 16 11.78 -15.66 -7.84
C LEU A 16 12.50 -15.55 -9.20
N GLY A 17 13.03 -14.37 -9.52
CA GLY A 17 13.83 -14.12 -10.73
C GLY A 17 15.16 -14.87 -10.78
N ASP A 18 15.62 -15.45 -9.65
CA ASP A 18 16.81 -16.30 -9.66
C ASP A 18 16.53 -17.67 -10.28
N THR A 19 15.32 -18.20 -10.08
CA THR A 19 14.92 -19.55 -10.53
C THR A 19 13.93 -19.55 -11.69
N TRP A 20 13.24 -18.43 -11.94
CA TRP A 20 12.24 -18.30 -13.00
C TRP A 20 12.63 -17.14 -13.94
N ARG A 21 12.98 -17.46 -15.18
CA ARG A 21 13.60 -16.50 -16.13
C ARG A 21 13.05 -16.61 -17.56
N ASP A 22 11.85 -17.15 -17.70
CA ASP A 22 11.21 -17.28 -19.01
C ASP A 22 10.32 -16.05 -19.34
N GLN A 23 9.64 -16.11 -20.47
CA GLN A 23 8.73 -15.06 -20.91
C GLN A 23 7.52 -14.87 -19.95
N GLU A 24 7.11 -15.92 -19.24
CA GLU A 24 6.00 -15.82 -18.29
C GLU A 24 6.44 -15.04 -17.03
N HIS A 25 7.69 -15.20 -16.60
CA HIS A 25 8.27 -14.35 -15.56
C HIS A 25 8.25 -12.86 -15.98
N GLU A 26 8.60 -12.53 -17.23
CA GLU A 26 8.57 -11.15 -17.72
C GLU A 26 7.16 -10.56 -17.74
N LYS A 27 6.16 -11.32 -18.18
CA LYS A 27 4.75 -10.90 -18.15
C LYS A 27 4.29 -10.65 -16.72
N PHE A 28 4.57 -11.58 -15.81
CA PHE A 28 4.22 -11.43 -14.41
C PHE A 28 4.96 -10.24 -13.75
N ALA A 29 6.22 -9.99 -14.12
CA ALA A 29 6.98 -8.84 -13.63
C ALA A 29 6.30 -7.50 -13.93
N GLN A 30 5.71 -7.36 -15.11
CA GLN A 30 4.98 -6.15 -15.50
C GLN A 30 3.75 -5.93 -14.62
N GLU A 31 2.93 -6.97 -14.44
CA GLU A 31 1.74 -6.92 -13.59
C GLU A 31 2.09 -6.66 -12.12
N PHE A 32 3.15 -7.31 -11.64
CA PHE A 32 3.67 -7.13 -10.29
C PHE A 32 4.08 -5.69 -10.04
N ILE A 33 4.94 -5.12 -10.90
CA ILE A 33 5.42 -3.74 -10.77
C ILE A 33 4.24 -2.77 -10.83
N GLN A 34 3.29 -2.97 -11.74
CA GLN A 34 2.12 -2.11 -11.85
C GLN A 34 1.27 -2.11 -10.57
N THR A 35 1.09 -3.29 -9.97
CA THR A 35 0.35 -3.46 -8.72
C THR A 35 1.05 -2.75 -7.56
N MET A 36 2.36 -2.93 -7.44
CA MET A 36 3.18 -2.31 -6.40
C MET A 36 3.12 -0.78 -6.46
N GLN A 37 3.14 -0.19 -7.66
CA GLN A 37 2.98 1.25 -7.84
C GLN A 37 1.59 1.75 -7.39
N THR A 38 0.54 0.98 -7.68
CA THR A 38 -0.83 1.33 -7.24
C THR A 38 -0.95 1.30 -5.73
N ILE A 39 -0.36 0.29 -5.07
CA ILE A 39 -0.33 0.21 -3.60
C ILE A 39 0.44 1.39 -3.01
N ALA A 40 1.59 1.76 -3.58
CA ALA A 40 2.37 2.91 -3.12
C ALA A 40 1.55 4.21 -3.19
N ARG A 41 0.92 4.49 -4.33
CA ARG A 41 0.05 5.68 -4.50
C ARG A 41 -1.11 5.69 -3.50
N PHE A 42 -1.73 4.53 -3.24
CA PHE A 42 -2.82 4.43 -2.28
C PHE A 42 -2.34 4.73 -0.85
N LEU A 43 -1.19 4.20 -0.45
CA LEU A 43 -0.59 4.47 0.86
C LEU A 43 -0.29 5.96 1.04
N ASP A 44 0.22 6.62 0.01
CA ASP A 44 0.48 8.07 0.06
C ASP A 44 -0.82 8.87 0.20
N ALA A 45 -1.87 8.51 -0.55
CA ALA A 45 -3.18 9.13 -0.41
C ALA A 45 -3.78 8.91 0.98
N ALA A 46 -3.64 7.69 1.54
CA ALA A 46 -4.11 7.37 2.88
C ALA A 46 -3.39 8.24 3.93
N ASP A 47 -2.06 8.34 3.87
CA ASP A 47 -1.27 9.17 4.80
C ASP A 47 -1.69 10.65 4.75
N GLN A 48 -2.08 11.15 3.57
CA GLN A 48 -2.59 12.51 3.43
C GLN A 48 -4.00 12.68 4.00
N HIS A 49 -4.89 11.69 3.85
CA HIS A 49 -6.30 11.83 4.25
C HIS A 49 -6.58 11.48 5.71
N ILE A 50 -5.88 10.50 6.28
CA ILE A 50 -6.11 10.02 7.66
C ILE A 50 -6.13 11.17 8.68
N PRO A 51 -5.18 12.13 8.70
CA PRO A 51 -5.18 13.22 9.67
C PRO A 51 -6.40 14.15 9.59
N PHE A 52 -6.99 14.31 8.40
CA PHE A 52 -8.21 15.12 8.24
C PHE A 52 -9.44 14.37 8.76
N LEU A 53 -9.50 13.05 8.54
CA LEU A 53 -10.59 12.22 9.03
C LEU A 53 -10.57 12.12 10.55
N LEU A 54 -9.39 11.97 11.15
CA LEU A 54 -9.23 11.96 12.62
C LEU A 54 -9.71 13.28 13.24
N ARG A 55 -9.28 14.44 12.71
CA ARG A 55 -9.75 15.76 13.19
C ARG A 55 -11.25 15.96 13.04
N LYS A 56 -11.86 15.41 11.97
CA LYS A 56 -13.32 15.46 11.78
C LYS A 56 -14.04 14.58 12.81
N ALA A 57 -13.51 13.39 13.09
CA ALA A 57 -14.06 12.49 14.10
C ALA A 57 -14.01 13.11 15.49
N GLU A 58 -12.86 13.67 15.88
CA GLU A 58 -12.65 14.35 17.16
C GLU A 58 -13.69 15.48 17.38
N ARG A 59 -13.92 16.33 16.37
CA ARG A 59 -14.93 17.40 16.45
C ARG A 59 -16.36 16.88 16.61
N ILE A 60 -16.68 15.74 16.00
CA ILE A 60 -18.01 15.11 16.14
C ILE A 60 -18.17 14.58 17.57
N GLU A 61 -17.13 13.93 18.11
CA GLU A 61 -17.12 13.44 19.49
C GLU A 61 -17.27 14.59 20.50
N GLU A 62 -16.53 15.69 20.32
CA GLU A 62 -16.66 16.90 21.14
C GLU A 62 -18.10 17.45 21.12
N TYR A 63 -18.72 17.53 19.95
CA TYR A 63 -20.10 18.00 19.82
C TYR A 63 -21.10 17.06 20.51
N LEU A 64 -20.89 15.75 20.43
CA LEU A 64 -21.75 14.76 21.09
C LEU A 64 -21.61 14.79 22.62
N GLN A 65 -20.41 15.06 23.15
CA GLN A 65 -20.16 15.17 24.59
C GLN A 65 -20.73 16.45 25.22
N GLN A 66 -20.97 17.49 24.41
CA GLN A 66 -21.55 18.76 24.87
C GLN A 66 -23.09 18.75 24.92
N ARG A 67 -23.76 17.67 24.50
CA ARG A 67 -25.21 17.48 24.59
C ARG A 67 -25.59 16.57 25.74
#